data_AF-A0A966I7L6-F1
#
_entry.id   AF-A0A966I7L6-F1
#
_cell.length_a   1.000
_cell.length_b   1.000
_cell.length_c   1.000
_cell.angle_alpha   90.00
_cell.angle_beta   90.00
_cell.angle_gamma   90.00
#
_symmetry.space_group_name_H-M   'P 1'
#
loop_
_entity.id
_entity.type
_entity.pdbx_description
1 polymer ?
#
loop_
_entity_poly.entity_id
_entity_poly.type
_entity_poly.pdbx_seq_one_letter_code
_entity_poly.pdbx_strand_id
1 'polypeptide(L)'
;MPKPENLLMSYIVCDMLSKSDQTVAHDAWVKIIEEMSDKFKSAGATRQTVSQIWNREGTFKLGFMWEYKDEKAFVQCQSLFREAEVEFQRRTGIAWKITPTRGIVLTDMHF
;
A
#
# COMPACT_ATOMS: atom_id res chain seq x y z
N MET A 1 20.39 -2.04 10.79
CA MET A 1 20.97 -1.13 9.78
C MET A 1 20.48 0.27 10.09
N PRO A 2 21.32 1.32 9.98
CA PRO A 2 20.84 2.70 10.13
C PRO A 2 19.78 2.99 9.05
N LYS A 3 18.73 3.74 9.43
CA LYS A 3 17.62 4.08 8.54
C LYS A 3 18.12 5.05 7.46
N PRO A 4 17.73 4.90 6.18
CA PRO A 4 18.18 5.80 5.12
C PRO A 4 17.74 7.25 5.40
N GLU A 5 18.62 8.19 5.04
CA GLU A 5 18.53 9.62 5.39
C GLU A 5 17.25 10.30 4.86
N ASN A 6 16.70 9.80 3.74
CA ASN A 6 15.50 10.32 3.08
C ASN A 6 14.47 9.22 2.81
N LEU A 7 13.98 8.56 3.85
CA LEU A 7 12.92 7.57 3.71
C LEU A 7 11.65 8.24 3.15
N LEU A 8 11.15 7.74 2.04
CA LEU A 8 9.87 8.18 1.48
C LEU A 8 8.75 7.30 2.01
N MET A 9 7.58 7.89 2.18
CA MET A 9 6.37 7.18 2.53
C MET A 9 5.22 7.52 1.59
N SER A 10 4.36 6.53 1.34
CA SER A 10 3.05 6.70 0.71
C SER A 10 1.99 6.15 1.66
N TYR A 11 0.98 6.95 1.98
CA TYR A 11 -0.24 6.50 2.63
C TYR A 11 -1.39 6.58 1.62
N ILE A 12 -1.92 5.44 1.24
CA ILE A 12 -2.90 5.29 0.17
C ILE A 12 -4.21 4.86 0.79
N VAL A 13 -5.26 5.64 0.59
CA VAL A 13 -6.61 5.29 1.05
C VAL A 13 -7.42 4.77 -0.13
N CYS A 14 -7.98 3.57 0.02
CA CYS A 14 -8.89 2.99 -0.96
C CYS A 14 -10.31 2.93 -0.40
N ASP A 15 -11.26 3.49 -1.14
CA ASP A 15 -12.69 3.43 -0.86
C ASP A 15 -13.34 2.27 -1.62
N MET A 16 -14.19 1.50 -0.93
CA MET A 16 -14.96 0.38 -1.47
C MET A 16 -16.46 0.59 -1.23
N LEU A 17 -17.29 -0.14 -1.98
CA LEU A 17 -18.75 0.02 -1.97
C LEU A 17 -19.43 -0.74 -0.83
N SER A 18 -18.81 -1.82 -0.34
CA SER A 18 -19.41 -2.69 0.68
C SER A 18 -18.39 -3.27 1.65
N LYS A 19 -18.89 -3.82 2.78
CA LYS A 19 -18.05 -4.53 3.73
C LYS A 19 -17.46 -5.82 3.14
N SER A 20 -18.24 -6.53 2.32
CA SER A 20 -17.76 -7.73 1.63
C SER A 20 -16.62 -7.40 0.66
N ASP A 21 -16.75 -6.31 -0.11
CA ASP A 21 -15.68 -5.86 -1.01
C ASP A 21 -14.43 -5.51 -0.20
N GLN A 22 -14.59 -4.87 0.96
CA GLN A 22 -13.44 -4.57 1.83
C GLN A 22 -12.70 -5.82 2.29
N THR A 23 -13.43 -6.85 2.71
CA THR A 23 -12.82 -8.12 3.14
C THR A 23 -12.10 -8.81 1.98
N VAL A 24 -12.78 -8.97 0.84
CA VAL A 24 -12.18 -9.59 -0.35
C VAL A 24 -10.99 -8.79 -0.87
N ALA A 25 -11.09 -7.46 -0.87
CA ALA A 25 -10.03 -6.58 -1.32
C ALA A 25 -8.78 -6.68 -0.44
N HIS A 26 -8.96 -6.72 0.89
CA HIS A 26 -7.87 -6.93 1.84
C HIS A 26 -7.13 -8.25 1.54
N ASP A 27 -7.86 -9.37 1.50
CA ASP A 27 -7.28 -10.70 1.37
C ASP A 27 -6.58 -10.88 0.01
N ALA A 28 -7.21 -10.40 -1.07
CA ALA A 28 -6.64 -10.47 -2.39
C ALA A 28 -5.38 -9.61 -2.53
N TRP A 29 -5.42 -8.38 -2.00
CA TRP A 29 -4.27 -7.47 -2.08
C TRP A 29 -3.07 -8.00 -1.30
N VAL A 30 -3.27 -8.44 -0.04
CA VAL A 30 -2.19 -9.03 0.77
C VAL A 30 -1.56 -10.21 0.04
N LYS A 31 -2.38 -11.11 -0.50
CA LYS A 31 -1.88 -12.27 -1.24
C LYS A 31 -1.07 -11.89 -2.48
N ILE A 32 -1.54 -10.92 -3.27
CA ILE A 32 -0.80 -10.43 -4.46
C ILE A 32 0.54 -9.84 -4.05
N ILE A 33 0.56 -9.02 -3.00
CA ILE A 33 1.79 -8.39 -2.53
C ILE A 33 2.76 -9.44 -1.93
N GLU A 34 2.27 -10.44 -1.22
CA GLU A 34 3.08 -11.56 -0.73
C GLU A 34 3.77 -12.31 -1.88
N GLU A 35 3.02 -12.63 -2.94
CA GLU A 35 3.55 -13.27 -4.17
C GLU A 35 4.59 -12.38 -4.89
N MET A 36 4.51 -11.06 -4.73
CA MET A 36 5.43 -10.07 -5.32
C MET A 36 6.49 -9.56 -4.33
N SER A 37 6.53 -10.08 -3.10
CA SER A 37 7.27 -9.48 -1.98
C SER A 37 8.77 -9.34 -2.26
N ASP A 38 9.39 -10.35 -2.87
CA ASP A 38 10.80 -10.31 -3.27
C ASP A 38 11.08 -9.20 -4.28
N LYS A 39 10.19 -8.99 -5.27
CA LYS A 39 10.33 -7.91 -6.26
C LYS A 39 10.25 -6.54 -5.60
N PHE A 40 9.28 -6.32 -4.71
CA PHE A 40 9.14 -5.06 -3.98
C PHE A 40 10.35 -4.79 -3.07
N LYS A 41 10.82 -5.81 -2.36
CA LYS A 41 12.01 -5.71 -1.50
C LYS A 41 13.25 -5.38 -2.31
N SER A 42 13.47 -6.04 -3.44
CA SER A 42 14.59 -5.75 -4.35
C SER A 42 14.49 -4.35 -4.96
N ALA A 43 13.28 -3.86 -5.24
CA ALA A 43 13.03 -2.49 -5.69
C ALA A 43 13.22 -1.43 -4.58
N GLY A 44 13.39 -1.85 -3.32
CA GLY A 44 13.70 -0.95 -2.20
C GLY A 44 12.50 -0.50 -1.37
N ALA A 45 11.37 -1.19 -1.45
CA ALA A 45 10.32 -1.08 -0.43
C ALA A 45 10.85 -1.66 0.90
N THR A 46 10.62 -0.95 2.00
CA THR A 46 11.16 -1.30 3.33
C THR A 46 10.09 -1.78 4.29
N ARG A 47 8.83 -1.32 4.11
CA ARG A 47 7.71 -1.69 4.98
C ARG A 47 6.38 -1.48 4.27
N GLN A 48 5.43 -2.35 4.57
CA GLN A 48 4.02 -2.14 4.28
C GLN A 48 3.20 -2.32 5.55
N THR A 49 2.13 -1.52 5.71
CA THR A 49 1.00 -1.87 6.57
C THR A 49 -0.31 -1.77 5.80
N VAL A 50 -1.28 -2.59 6.22
CA VAL A 50 -2.67 -2.49 5.79
C VAL A 50 -3.51 -2.21 7.03
N SER A 51 -4.38 -1.21 6.96
CA SER A 51 -5.24 -0.81 8.08
C SER A 51 -6.70 -0.69 7.61
N GLN A 52 -7.64 -1.07 8.48
CA GLN A 52 -9.03 -0.68 8.32
C GLN A 52 -9.22 0.71 8.94
N ILE A 53 -9.78 1.65 8.17
CA ILE A 53 -10.16 2.96 8.71
C ILE A 53 -11.46 2.81 9.48
N TRP A 54 -11.43 3.04 10.79
CA TRP A 54 -12.54 2.76 11.70
C TRP A 54 -13.36 4.01 12.07
N ASN A 55 -12.78 5.20 12.00
CA ASN A 55 -13.38 6.44 12.52
C ASN A 55 -14.30 7.17 11.51
N ARG A 56 -14.75 6.48 10.46
CA ARG A 56 -15.61 7.03 9.41
C ARG A 56 -16.80 6.09 9.22
N GLU A 57 -17.86 6.31 9.99
CA GLU A 57 -19.08 5.51 9.93
C GLU A 57 -19.68 5.47 8.52
N GLY A 58 -20.27 4.32 8.17
CA GLY A 58 -20.91 4.11 6.87
C GLY A 58 -19.96 4.04 5.67
N THR A 59 -18.64 4.02 5.89
CA THR A 59 -17.65 3.88 4.81
C THR A 59 -16.82 2.61 4.93
N PHE A 60 -16.44 2.05 3.79
CA PHE A 60 -15.59 0.86 3.71
C PHE A 60 -14.26 1.28 3.12
N LYS A 61 -13.25 1.48 3.98
CA LYS A 61 -11.96 2.05 3.60
C LYS A 61 -10.79 1.25 4.14
N LEU A 62 -9.79 1.04 3.30
CA LEU A 62 -8.49 0.48 3.68
C LEU A 62 -7.41 1.54 3.50
N GLY A 63 -6.49 1.60 4.46
CA GLY A 63 -5.26 2.38 4.37
C GLY A 63 -4.09 1.44 4.05
N PHE A 64 -3.29 1.80 3.06
CA PHE A 64 -2.06 1.09 2.70
C PHE A 64 -0.89 2.04 2.89
N MET A 65 -0.05 1.76 3.89
CA MET A 65 1.17 2.52 4.13
C MET A 65 2.32 1.77 3.49
N TRP A 66 3.07 2.41 2.59
CA TRP A 66 4.34 1.94 2.03
C TRP A 66 5.54 2.84 2.32
N GLU A 67 6.62 2.28 2.86
CA GLU A 67 7.90 2.97 3.05
C GLU A 67 8.91 2.51 1.98
N TYR A 68 9.73 3.45 1.51
CA TYR A 68 10.75 3.22 0.49
C TYR A 68 12.07 3.85 0.93
N LYS A 69 13.18 3.19 0.61
CA LYS A 69 14.51 3.69 1.00
C LYS A 69 14.87 5.07 0.44
N ASP A 70 14.38 5.41 -0.76
CA ASP A 70 14.67 6.63 -1.50
C ASP A 70 13.65 6.86 -2.65
N GLU A 71 13.80 7.97 -3.37
CA GLU A 71 12.95 8.32 -4.53
C GLU A 71 13.06 7.31 -5.68
N LYS A 72 14.25 6.77 -5.93
CA LYS A 72 14.47 5.78 -6.98
C LYS A 72 13.69 4.50 -6.69
N ALA A 73 13.69 4.05 -5.44
CA ALA A 73 12.94 2.90 -4.97
C ALA A 73 11.43 3.11 -5.10
N PHE A 74 10.95 4.30 -4.72
CA PHE A 74 9.55 4.67 -4.93
C PHE A 74 9.14 4.55 -6.40
N VAL A 75 9.92 5.13 -7.32
CA VAL A 75 9.66 5.09 -8.77
C VAL A 75 9.68 3.66 -9.30
N GLN A 76 10.65 2.84 -8.88
CA GLN A 76 10.72 1.42 -9.27
C GLN A 76 9.47 0.65 -8.81
N CYS A 77 9.04 0.87 -7.57
CA CYS A 77 7.83 0.23 -7.03
C CYS A 77 6.55 0.65 -7.77
N GLN A 78 6.48 1.84 -8.39
CA GLN A 78 5.28 2.25 -9.15
C GLN A 78 4.94 1.31 -10.31
N SER A 79 5.94 0.72 -10.96
CA SER A 79 5.71 -0.26 -12.02
C SER A 79 5.08 -1.55 -11.46
N LEU A 80 5.59 -2.03 -10.32
CA LEU A 80 5.08 -3.21 -9.62
C LEU A 80 3.66 -2.99 -9.09
N PHE A 81 3.34 -1.78 -8.61
CA PHE A 81 1.96 -1.46 -8.20
C PHE A 81 0.98 -1.55 -9.35
N ARG A 82 1.36 -1.13 -10.57
CA ARG A 82 0.49 -1.27 -11.75
C ARG A 82 0.22 -2.73 -12.09
N GLU A 83 1.26 -3.58 -12.01
CA GLU A 83 1.08 -5.03 -12.17
C GLU A 83 0.15 -5.60 -11.09
N ALA A 84 0.36 -5.22 -9.83
CA ALA A 84 -0.47 -5.65 -8.71
C ALA A 84 -1.93 -5.19 -8.83
N GLU A 85 -2.17 -3.95 -9.28
CA GLU A 85 -3.52 -3.40 -9.52
C GLU A 85 -4.24 -4.13 -10.66
N VAL A 86 -3.54 -4.46 -11.75
CA VAL A 86 -4.10 -5.26 -12.84
C VAL A 86 -4.47 -6.66 -12.35
N GLU A 87 -3.59 -7.30 -11.59
CA GLU A 87 -3.86 -8.62 -11.02
C GLU A 87 -4.99 -8.59 -9.99
N PHE A 88 -5.07 -7.54 -9.18
CA PHE A 88 -6.15 -7.31 -8.24
C PHE A 88 -7.50 -7.22 -8.95
N GLN A 89 -7.57 -6.39 -10.00
CA GLN A 89 -8.78 -6.24 -10.81
C GLN A 89 -9.15 -7.57 -11.47
N ARG A 90 -8.17 -8.35 -11.94
CA ARG A 90 -8.39 -9.67 -12.55
C ARG A 90 -8.94 -10.69 -11.54
N ARG A 91 -8.45 -10.69 -10.29
CA ARG A 91 -8.86 -11.66 -9.25
C ARG A 91 -10.22 -11.33 -8.65
N THR A 92 -10.54 -10.06 -8.49
CA THR A 92 -11.69 -9.63 -7.66
C THR A 92 -12.79 -8.96 -8.46
N GLY A 93 -12.46 -8.29 -9.56
CA GLY A 93 -13.39 -7.39 -10.27
C GLY A 93 -13.79 -6.13 -9.48
N ILE A 94 -13.24 -5.92 -8.28
CA ILE A 94 -13.64 -4.83 -7.38
C ILE A 94 -13.09 -3.51 -7.90
N ALA A 95 -13.98 -2.57 -8.15
CA ALA A 95 -13.60 -1.17 -8.35
C ALA A 95 -13.40 -0.50 -6.99
N TRP A 96 -12.19 -0.02 -6.72
CA TRP A 96 -11.89 0.83 -5.58
C TRP A 96 -11.40 2.21 -6.01
N LYS A 97 -11.74 3.25 -5.24
CA LYS A 97 -11.22 4.60 -5.50
C LYS A 97 -9.96 4.83 -4.67
N ILE A 98 -8.84 5.01 -5.35
CA ILE A 98 -7.51 5.16 -4.75
C ILE A 98 -7.19 6.64 -4.54
N THR A 99 -6.78 7.02 -3.33
CA THR A 99 -6.33 8.38 -2.98
C THR A 99 -4.95 8.31 -2.31
N PRO A 100 -3.85 8.53 -3.07
CA PRO A 100 -2.51 8.49 -2.52
C PRO A 100 -2.09 9.84 -1.92
N THR A 101 -1.50 9.80 -0.72
CA THR A 101 -0.77 10.91 -0.10
C THR A 101 0.67 10.48 0.12
N ARG A 102 1.64 11.33 -0.26
CA ARG A 102 3.06 10.99 -0.22
C ARG A 102 3.83 12.01 0.63
N GLY A 103 4.88 11.55 1.29
CA GLY A 103 5.70 12.40 2.14
C GLY A 103 7.12 11.87 2.33
N ILE A 104 7.97 12.73 2.88
CA ILE A 104 9.31 12.38 3.37
C ILE A 104 9.18 12.19 4.88
N VAL A 105 9.74 11.10 5.42
CA VAL A 105 9.77 10.86 6.85
C VAL A 105 10.80 11.78 7.48
N LEU A 106 10.36 12.76 8.28
CA LEU A 106 11.24 13.71 8.98
C LEU A 106 11.71 13.20 10.34
N THR A 107 10.84 12.44 11.03
CA THR A 107 11.11 11.91 12.37
C THR A 107 10.43 10.56 12.51
N ASP A 108 11.11 9.59 13.11
CA ASP A 108 10.57 8.27 13.45
C ASP A 108 10.84 7.99 14.94
N MET A 109 9.78 7.97 15.76
CA MET A 109 9.86 7.84 17.21
C MET A 109 9.19 6.53 17.66
N HIS A 110 9.85 5.83 18.58
CA HIS A 110 9.37 4.59 19.19
C HIS A 110 9.24 4.84 20.70
N PHE A 111 8.11 4.43 21.30
CA PHE A 111 7.79 4.62 22.73
C PHE A 111 7.81 3.30 23.47
#